data_AF-A0A7V4T5T0-F1
#
_entry.id   AF-A0A7V4T5T0-F1
#
_cell.length_a   1.000
_cell.length_b   1.000
_cell.length_c   1.000
_cell.angle_alpha   90.00
_cell.angle_beta   90.00
_cell.angle_gamma   90.00
#
_symmetry.space_group_name_H-M   'P 1'
#
loop_
_entity.id
_entity.type
_entity.pdbx_description
1 polymer ?
#
loop_
_entity_poly.entity_id
_entity_poly.type
_entity_poly.pdbx_seq_one_letter_code
_entity_poly.pdbx_strand_id
1 'polypeptide(L)' 'SADQVSMIKRVAKEMSLTPATSDEARQILGLKGLDKVKF' A
#
# COMPACT_ATOMS: atom_id res chain seq x y z
N SER A 1 2.26 13.40 7.39
CA SER A 1 2.03 12.30 6.43
C SER A 1 1.11 11.21 6.96
N ALA A 2 1.26 10.73 8.21
CA ALA A 2 0.39 9.69 8.78
C ALA A 2 -1.10 10.09 8.86
N ASP A 3 -1.40 11.37 9.12
CA ASP A 3 -2.78 11.86 9.22
C ASP A 3 -3.52 11.78 7.89
N GLN A 4 -2.86 12.16 6.79
CA GLN A 4 -3.41 12.07 5.44
C GLN A 4 -3.66 10.62 5.03
N VAL A 5 -2.72 9.71 5.37
CA VAL A 5 -2.89 8.27 5.14
C VAL A 5 -4.11 7.74 5.91
N SER A 6 -4.31 8.20 7.15
CA SER A 6 -5.42 7.79 7.99
C SER A 6 -6.77 8.28 7.46
N MET A 7 -6.81 9.48 6.89
CA MET A 7 -7.99 10.02 6.19
C MET A 7 -8.40 9.14 5.01
N ILE A 8 -7.46 8.83 4.10
CA ILE A 8 -7.72 7.99 2.93
C ILE A 8 -8.17 6.58 3.34
N LYS A 9 -7.55 5.99 4.38
CA LYS A 9 -7.96 4.67 4.90
C LYS A 9 -9.41 4.63 5.35
N ARG A 10 -9.94 5.71 5.92
CA ARG A 10 -11.35 5.81 6.31
C ARG A 10 -12.27 5.86 5.10
N VAL A 11 -11.98 6.71 4.11
CA VAL A 11 -12.74 6.81 2.86
C VAL A 11 -12.76 5.46 2.11
N ALA A 12 -11.61 4.79 2.01
CA ALA A 12 -11.54 3.47 1.38
C ALA A 12 -12.44 2.45 2.09
N LYS A 13 -12.47 2.45 3.44
CA LYS A 13 -13.34 1.56 4.23
C LYS A 13 -14.83 1.84 3.99
N GLU A 14 -15.22 3.11 3.87
CA GLU A 14 -16.61 3.50 3.53
C GLU A 14 -17.02 2.98 2.15
N MET A 15 -16.07 2.89 1.22
CA MET A 15 -16.26 2.30 -0.11
C MET A 15 -16.15 0.77 -0.13
N SER A 16 -16.07 0.11 1.03
CA SER A 16 -15.81 -1.34 1.17
C SER A 16 -14.48 -1.80 0.53
N LEU A 17 -13.51 -0.89 0.42
CA LEU A 17 -12.16 -1.16 -0.08
C LEU A 17 -11.18 -1.28 1.08
N THR A 18 -10.12 -2.06 0.88
CA THR A 18 -9.02 -2.18 1.83
C THR A 18 -7.70 -1.81 1.15
N PRO A 19 -6.82 -1.00 1.80
CA PRO A 19 -5.51 -0.71 1.25
C PRO A 19 -4.65 -1.96 1.20
N ALA A 20 -3.95 -2.16 0.08
CA ALA A 20 -2.95 -3.20 -0.05
C ALA A 20 -1.80 -3.00 0.96
N THR A 21 -1.33 -4.10 1.54
CA THR A 21 -0.05 -4.20 2.22
C THR A 21 1.09 -3.95 1.23
N SER A 22 2.29 -3.69 1.75
CA SER A 22 3.46 -3.47 0.89
C SER A 22 3.80 -4.69 0.03
N ASP A 23 3.56 -5.91 0.53
CA ASP A 23 3.80 -7.14 -0.24
C ASP A 23 2.76 -7.35 -1.33
N GLU A 24 1.48 -7.11 -1.04
CA GLU A 24 0.42 -7.13 -2.06
C GLU A 24 0.69 -6.07 -3.13
N ALA A 25 1.10 -4.86 -2.76
CA ALA A 25 1.47 -3.81 -3.71
C ALA A 25 2.65 -4.23 -4.61
N ARG A 26 3.65 -4.93 -4.05
CA ARG A 26 4.76 -5.49 -4.84
C ARG A 26 4.27 -6.53 -5.83
N GLN A 27 3.36 -7.40 -5.44
CA GLN A 27 2.79 -8.42 -6.33
C GLN A 27 1.95 -7.80 -7.44
N ILE A 28 1.06 -6.85 -7.09
CA ILE A 28 0.20 -6.13 -8.05
C ILE A 28 1.03 -5.41 -9.11
N LEU A 29 2.14 -4.80 -8.71
CA LEU A 29 2.99 -3.99 -9.58
C LEU A 29 4.18 -4.76 -10.17
N GLY A 30 4.33 -6.06 -9.90
CA GLY A 30 5.43 -6.88 -10.40
C GLY A 30 6.82 -6.40 -9.95
N LEU A 31 6.94 -5.91 -8.71
CA LEU A 31 8.18 -5.31 -8.22
C LEU A 31 9.25 -6.36 -7.90
N LYS A 32 10.52 -5.96 -8.09
CA LYS A 32 11.69 -6.83 -7.96
C LYS A 32 11.97 -7.39 -6.56
N GLY A 33 11.27 -6.94 -5.51
CA GLY A 33 11.55 -7.30 -4.11
C GLY A 33 12.56 -6.37 -3.44
N LEU A 34 12.56 -6.34 -2.10
CA LEU A 34 13.43 -5.47 -1.30
C LEU A 34 14.90 -5.90 -1.32
N ASP A 35 15.13 -7.20 -1.44
CA ASP A 35 16.44 -7.86 -1.55
C ASP A 35 17.21 -7.47 -2.82
N LYS A 36 16.50 -7.00 -3.86
CA LYS A 36 17.08 -6.65 -5.16
C LYS A 36 17.27 -5.14 -5.35
N VAL A 37 17.30 -4.39 -4.26
CA VAL A 37 17.58 -2.95 -4.29
C VAL A 37 18.93 -2.71 -3.63
N LYS A 38 19.73 -1.82 -4.23
CA LYS A 38 21.08 -1.48 -3.79
C LYS A 38 21.00 -0.15 -3.05
N PHE A 39 20.82 -0.20 -1.74
CA PHE A 39 20.76 0.97 -0.86
C PHE A 39 22.09 1.19 -0.17
#